data_AF-A0A224YYU6-F1
#
_entry.id   AF-A0A224YYU6-F1
#
_cell.length_a   1.000
_cell.length_b   1.000
_cell.length_c   1.000
_cell.angle_alpha   90.00
_cell.angle_beta   90.00
_cell.angle_gamma   90.00
#
_symmetry.space_group_name_H-M   'P 1'
#
loop_
_entity.id
_entity.type
_entity.pdbx_description
1 polymer ?
#
loop_
_entity_poly.entity_id
_entity_poly.type
_entity_poly.pdbx_seq_one_letter_code
_entity_poly.pdbx_strand_id
1 'polypeptide(L)'
;MKRILLPWLILTFSAMDALSNDASSGQSLSNILARLNKIHVNFFKEKAGVDADAGYIMVRENSFFFYVLMKARTDPSNAPLIIWLQGGPGRSGMFGQFLENGPVGINANGELFNRSSTFVNFANVLY
;
A
#
# COMPACT_ATOMS: atom_id res chain seq x y z
N MET A 1 4.30 -28.70 -25.11
CA MET A 1 4.04 -28.65 -23.65
C MET A 1 4.72 -27.41 -23.07
N LYS A 2 3.98 -26.35 -22.75
CA LYS A 2 4.52 -25.13 -22.10
C LYS A 2 4.26 -25.25 -20.60
N ARG A 3 5.34 -25.30 -19.79
CA ARG A 3 5.27 -25.35 -18.33
C ARG A 3 4.94 -23.94 -17.83
N ILE A 4 3.76 -23.77 -17.23
CA ILE A 4 3.40 -22.57 -16.46
C ILE A 4 4.07 -22.74 -15.09
N LEU A 5 5.15 -22.00 -14.85
CA LEU A 5 5.75 -21.88 -13.52
C LEU A 5 4.87 -20.95 -12.68
N LEU A 6 4.42 -21.45 -11.53
CA LEU A 6 3.49 -20.76 -10.64
C LEU A 6 4.08 -19.41 -10.15
N PRO A 7 3.36 -18.28 -10.31
CA PRO A 7 3.77 -16.97 -9.79
C PRO A 7 4.04 -16.95 -8.28
N TRP A 8 3.44 -17.90 -7.56
CA TRP A 8 3.51 -18.02 -6.11
C TRP A 8 4.91 -18.39 -5.61
N LEU A 9 5.72 -19.09 -6.41
CA LEU A 9 7.08 -19.48 -6.01
C LEU A 9 8.09 -18.31 -6.05
N ILE A 10 7.85 -17.33 -6.92
CA ILE A 10 8.76 -16.18 -7.10
C ILE A 10 8.62 -15.19 -5.93
N LEU A 11 7.39 -15.01 -5.43
CA LEU A 11 7.11 -14.17 -4.27
C LEU A 11 7.72 -14.74 -2.98
N THR A 12 7.69 -16.06 -2.79
CA THR A 12 8.30 -16.70 -1.62
C THR A 12 9.81 -16.60 -1.64
N PHE A 13 10.46 -16.76 -2.80
CA PHE A 13 11.90 -16.64 -2.91
C PHE A 13 12.37 -15.20 -2.66
N SER A 14 11.70 -14.21 -3.24
CA SER A 14 12.07 -12.80 -3.06
C SER A 14 11.91 -12.35 -1.59
N ALA A 15 10.87 -12.84 -0.90
CA ALA A 15 10.69 -12.60 0.52
C ALA A 15 11.76 -13.29 1.38
N MET A 16 12.13 -14.53 1.04
CA MET A 16 13.20 -15.26 1.73
C MET A 16 14.59 -14.66 1.51
N ASP A 17 14.89 -14.14 0.32
CA ASP A 17 16.14 -13.44 0.04
C ASP A 17 16.22 -12.11 0.79
N ALA A 18 15.11 -11.36 0.87
CA ALA A 18 15.03 -10.15 1.69
C ALA A 18 15.22 -10.46 3.19
N LEU A 19 14.59 -11.53 3.69
CA LEU A 19 14.74 -11.99 5.07
C LEU A 19 16.16 -12.48 5.39
N SER A 20 16.79 -13.19 4.45
CA SER A 20 18.15 -13.72 4.59
C SER A 20 19.20 -12.62 4.63
N ASN A 21 19.11 -11.67 3.69
CA ASN A 21 20.02 -10.52 3.63
C ASN A 21 19.93 -9.65 4.89
N ASP A 22 18.72 -9.43 5.42
CA ASP A 22 18.54 -8.66 6.66
C ASP A 22 18.91 -9.45 7.92
N ALA A 23 18.72 -10.78 7.97
CA ALA A 23 19.17 -11.62 9.08
C ALA A 23 20.71 -11.60 9.24
N SER A 24 21.45 -11.48 8.12
CA SER A 24 22.90 -11.31 8.14
C SER A 24 23.38 -9.96 8.67
N SER A 25 22.49 -8.97 8.79
CA SER A 25 22.79 -7.60 9.24
C SER A 25 22.70 -7.39 10.77
N GLY A 26 22.31 -8.43 11.52
CA GLY A 26 22.25 -8.39 12.99
C GLY A 26 21.08 -7.57 13.57
N GLN A 27 20.06 -7.25 12.77
CA GLN A 27 18.85 -6.59 13.27
C GLN A 27 17.95 -7.56 14.05
N SER A 28 17.39 -7.10 15.19
CA SER A 28 16.42 -7.88 15.96
C SER A 28 15.24 -8.34 15.09
N LEU A 29 14.78 -9.58 15.28
CA LEU A 29 13.58 -10.11 14.60
C LEU A 29 12.37 -9.20 14.84
N SER A 30 12.29 -8.52 15.99
CA SER A 30 11.26 -7.51 16.25
C SER A 30 11.32 -6.32 15.29
N ASN A 31 12.52 -5.91 14.88
CA ASN A 31 12.72 -4.80 13.93
C ASN A 31 12.42 -5.25 12.50
N ILE A 32 12.72 -6.51 12.17
CA ILE A 32 12.36 -7.11 10.89
C ILE A 32 10.83 -7.26 10.79
N LEU A 33 10.18 -7.79 11.83
CA LEU A 33 8.72 -7.90 11.91
C LEU A 33 8.04 -6.51 11.89
N ALA A 34 8.63 -5.51 12.55
CA ALA A 34 8.15 -4.14 12.49
C ALA A 34 8.27 -3.53 11.08
N ARG A 35 9.33 -3.86 10.32
CA ARG A 35 9.52 -3.46 8.92
C ARG A 35 8.60 -4.20 7.96
N LEU A 36 8.25 -5.46 8.24
CA LEU A 36 7.24 -6.19 7.47
C LEU A 36 5.83 -5.61 7.69
N ASN A 37 5.60 -4.94 8.81
CA ASN A 37 4.30 -4.36 9.13
C ASN A 37 3.99 -3.07 8.35
N LYS A 38 5.02 -2.46 7.74
CA LYS A 38 4.89 -1.22 6.97
C LYS A 38 5.92 -1.18 5.84
N ILE A 39 5.43 -1.23 4.60
CA ILE A 39 6.25 -1.09 3.40
C ILE A 39 5.99 0.26 2.74
N HIS A 40 7.05 0.89 2.25
CA HIS A 40 6.90 2.05 1.37
C HIS A 40 6.53 1.58 -0.04
N VAL A 41 5.55 2.23 -0.67
CA VAL A 41 4.99 1.81 -1.96
C VAL A 41 5.37 2.80 -3.07
N ASN A 42 6.43 2.48 -3.80
CA ASN A 42 6.96 3.33 -4.88
C ASN A 42 5.95 3.57 -6.02
N PHE A 43 5.01 2.65 -6.23
CA PHE A 43 4.01 2.74 -7.30
C PHE A 43 3.26 4.09 -7.32
N PHE A 44 2.84 4.60 -6.16
CA PHE A 44 2.09 5.87 -6.10
C PHE A 44 3.00 7.09 -6.30
N LYS A 45 4.28 6.97 -5.93
CA LYS A 45 5.28 7.99 -6.20
C LYS A 45 5.53 8.11 -7.70
N GLU A 46 5.69 6.98 -8.39
CA GLU A 46 5.93 6.92 -9.83
C GLU A 46 4.71 7.37 -10.65
N LYS A 47 3.50 6.99 -10.23
CA LYS A 47 2.27 7.29 -10.99
C LYS A 47 1.69 8.68 -10.73
N ALA A 48 1.86 9.22 -9.52
CA ALA A 48 1.21 10.46 -9.14
C ALA A 48 2.08 11.41 -8.30
N GLY A 49 3.35 11.07 -8.04
CA GLY A 49 4.23 11.89 -7.20
C GLY A 49 3.84 11.89 -5.72
N VAL A 50 3.11 10.88 -5.26
CA VAL A 50 2.59 10.80 -3.87
C VAL A 50 3.32 9.72 -3.10
N ASP A 51 3.85 10.08 -1.93
CA ASP A 51 4.45 9.11 -1.01
C ASP A 51 3.34 8.28 -0.35
N ALA A 52 3.50 6.96 -0.36
CA ALA A 52 2.52 6.04 0.18
C ALA A 52 3.19 4.93 0.97
N ASP A 53 2.57 4.54 2.07
CA ASP A 53 3.00 3.40 2.88
C ASP A 53 1.82 2.40 2.97
N ALA A 54 2.08 1.10 2.90
CA ALA A 54 1.07 0.06 3.04
C ALA A 54 1.46 -0.94 4.11
N GLY A 55 0.48 -1.63 4.67
CA GLY A 55 0.77 -2.61 5.72
C GLY A 55 -0.47 -3.33 6.23
N TYR A 56 -0.29 -4.01 7.36
CA TYR A 56 -1.36 -4.70 8.07
C TYR A 56 -1.45 -4.20 9.51
N ILE A 57 -2.66 -4.11 10.03
CA ILE A 57 -2.94 -3.81 11.43
C ILE A 57 -3.73 -4.98 12.00
N MET A 58 -3.20 -5.62 13.03
CA MET A 58 -3.91 -6.67 13.75
C MET A 58 -5.04 -6.03 14.57
N VAL A 59 -6.28 -6.45 14.33
CA VAL A 59 -7.47 -5.92 15.03
C VAL A 59 -8.06 -6.92 16.02
N ARG A 60 -7.85 -8.21 15.77
CA ARG A 60 -8.16 -9.33 16.68
C ARG A 60 -7.14 -10.45 16.46
N GLU A 61 -7.12 -11.43 17.35
CA GLU A 61 -6.29 -12.63 17.17
C GLU A 61 -6.52 -13.23 15.78
N ASN A 62 -5.44 -13.37 15.01
CA ASN A 62 -5.44 -13.85 13.62
C ASN A 62 -6.35 -13.06 12.65
N SER A 63 -6.65 -11.78 12.93
CA SER A 63 -7.47 -10.91 12.09
C SER A 63 -6.76 -9.58 11.82
N PHE A 64 -6.56 -9.27 10.54
CA PHE A 64 -5.74 -8.15 10.09
C PHE A 64 -6.50 -7.26 9.10
N PHE A 65 -6.42 -5.95 9.28
CA PHE A 65 -6.79 -4.97 8.27
C PHE A 65 -5.58 -4.63 7.42
N PHE A 66 -5.72 -4.82 6.12
CA PHE A 66 -4.80 -4.23 5.14
C PHE A 66 -5.11 -2.73 5.02
N TYR A 67 -4.07 -1.90 4.90
CA TYR A 67 -4.21 -0.47 4.66
C TYR A 67 -3.22 0.04 3.61
N VAL A 68 -3.59 1.16 2.97
CA VAL A 68 -2.64 2.04 2.27
C VAL A 68 -2.83 3.47 2.74
N LEU A 69 -1.78 4.03 3.33
CA LEU A 69 -1.70 5.42 3.75
C LEU A 69 -1.05 6.25 2.65
N MET A 70 -1.85 7.09 2.00
CA MET A 70 -1.37 8.14 1.10
C MET A 70 -1.03 9.39 1.90
N LYS A 71 0.17 9.93 1.72
CA LYS A 71 0.58 11.16 2.38
C LYS A 71 0.08 12.39 1.63
N ALA A 72 -0.27 13.44 2.38
CA ALA A 72 -0.59 14.73 1.78
C ALA A 72 0.60 15.22 0.95
N ARG A 73 0.32 15.89 -0.17
CA ARG A 73 1.36 16.43 -1.06
C ARG A 73 2.19 17.53 -0.38
N THR A 74 1.57 18.29 0.51
CA THR A 74 2.18 19.42 1.20
C THR A 74 2.09 19.18 2.70
N ASP A 75 3.23 19.29 3.38
CA ASP A 75 3.36 19.15 4.84
C ASP A 75 2.56 17.97 5.44
N PRO A 76 2.87 16.72 5.03
CA PRO A 76 2.15 15.54 5.51
C PRO A 76 2.25 15.35 7.04
N SER A 77 3.24 15.94 7.69
CA SER A 77 3.36 15.94 9.16
C SER A 77 2.24 16.69 9.86
N ASN A 78 1.75 17.80 9.29
CA ASN A 78 0.72 18.64 9.89
C ASN A 78 -0.65 18.54 9.18
N ALA A 79 -0.71 17.83 8.05
CA ALA A 79 -1.95 17.60 7.33
C ALA A 79 -2.95 16.74 8.14
N PRO A 80 -4.26 17.03 8.05
CA PRO A 80 -5.28 16.21 8.69
C PRO A 80 -5.28 14.78 8.15
N LEU A 81 -5.79 13.83 8.94
CA LEU A 81 -5.97 12.44 8.54
C LEU A 81 -7.42 12.16 8.20
N ILE A 82 -7.65 11.61 7.00
CA ILE A 82 -8.93 11.05 6.57
C ILE A 82 -8.81 9.53 6.56
N ILE A 83 -9.77 8.85 7.17
CA ILE A 83 -9.95 7.40 7.00
C ILE A 83 -11.09 7.20 6.01
N TRP A 84 -10.81 6.58 4.88
CA TRP A 84 -11.78 6.32 3.82
C TRP A 84 -12.23 4.86 3.85
N LEU A 85 -13.44 4.62 4.33
CA LEU A 85 -14.01 3.27 4.40
C LEU A 85 -15.02 3.08 3.28
N GLN A 86 -14.73 2.12 2.39
CA GLN A 86 -15.68 1.74 1.36
C GLN A 86 -16.85 0.94 1.93
N GLY A 87 -18.03 1.19 1.36
CA GLY A 87 -19.29 0.58 1.77
C GLY A 87 -19.55 -0.77 1.10
N GLY A 88 -20.83 -1.13 1.01
CA GLY A 88 -21.28 -2.43 0.54
C GLY A 88 -21.90 -3.24 1.66
N PRO A 89 -21.52 -4.52 1.77
CA PRO A 89 -20.39 -4.89 2.62
C PRO A 89 -19.28 -5.66 1.87
N GLY A 90 -18.04 -5.59 2.38
CA GLY A 90 -16.91 -6.40 1.88
C GLY A 90 -16.14 -5.84 0.68
N ARG A 91 -16.43 -4.62 0.22
CA ARG A 91 -15.60 -3.99 -0.84
C ARG A 91 -14.27 -3.51 -0.28
N SER A 92 -13.24 -3.57 -1.11
CA SER A 92 -11.90 -3.06 -0.76
C SER A 92 -11.88 -1.53 -0.70
N GLY A 93 -11.19 -0.96 0.30
CA GLY A 93 -10.86 0.47 0.37
C GLY A 93 -10.08 0.97 -0.85
N MET A 94 -9.37 0.09 -1.55
CA MET A 94 -8.66 0.42 -2.81
C MET A 94 -9.60 0.86 -3.93
N PHE A 95 -10.89 0.53 -3.85
CA PHE A 95 -11.87 1.11 -4.76
C PHE A 95 -11.89 2.64 -4.65
N GLY A 96 -11.80 3.21 -3.44
CA GLY A 96 -11.74 4.66 -3.26
C GLY A 96 -10.47 5.31 -3.80
N GLN A 97 -9.34 4.62 -3.64
CA GLN A 97 -8.07 5.04 -4.24
C GLN A 97 -8.18 5.14 -5.77
N PHE A 98 -8.61 4.05 -6.43
CA PHE A 98 -8.57 3.94 -7.88
C PHE A 98 -9.75 4.56 -8.61
N LEU A 99 -10.94 4.61 -8.01
CA LEU A 99 -12.16 5.00 -8.72
C LEU A 99 -12.82 6.26 -8.17
N GLU A 100 -12.43 6.74 -6.98
CA GLU A 100 -13.07 7.89 -6.35
C GLU A 100 -12.07 9.05 -6.16
N ASN A 101 -11.40 9.10 -5.01
CA ASN A 101 -10.74 10.31 -4.52
C ASN A 101 -9.21 10.17 -4.36
N GLY A 102 -8.62 9.01 -4.65
CA GLY A 102 -7.17 8.82 -4.56
C GLY A 102 -6.36 9.55 -5.65
N PRO A 103 -5.03 9.63 -5.54
CA PRO A 103 -4.19 10.29 -6.54
C PRO A 103 -3.98 9.50 -7.83
N VAL A 104 -4.25 8.19 -7.85
CA VAL A 104 -4.12 7.36 -9.04
C VAL A 104 -5.49 6.85 -9.43
N GLY A 105 -5.97 7.23 -10.61
CA GLY A 105 -7.21 6.74 -11.19
C GLY A 105 -6.99 5.58 -12.16
N ILE A 106 -8.04 4.78 -12.41
CA ILE A 106 -8.11 3.83 -13.51
C ILE A 106 -9.30 4.17 -14.43
N ASN A 107 -9.08 4.20 -15.74
CA ASN A 107 -10.13 4.49 -16.72
C ASN A 107 -10.83 3.22 -17.21
N ALA A 108 -11.85 3.37 -18.08
CA ALA A 108 -12.62 2.25 -18.62
C ALA A 108 -11.79 1.27 -19.48
N ASN A 109 -10.64 1.72 -20.00
CA ASN A 109 -9.69 0.89 -20.76
C ASN A 109 -8.71 0.15 -19.83
N GLY A 110 -8.81 0.33 -18.52
CA GLY A 110 -7.88 -0.23 -17.54
C GLY A 110 -6.56 0.55 -17.43
N GLU A 111 -6.47 1.74 -18.02
CA GLU A 111 -5.26 2.55 -18.00
C GLU A 111 -5.21 3.42 -16.74
N LEU A 112 -4.04 3.48 -16.12
CA LEU A 112 -3.80 4.28 -14.93
C LEU A 112 -3.48 5.73 -15.30
N PHE A 113 -4.03 6.68 -14.55
CA PHE A 113 -3.75 8.10 -14.72
C PHE A 113 -3.55 8.81 -13.38
N ASN A 114 -2.78 9.90 -13.39
CA ASN A 114 -2.66 10.80 -12.23
C ASN A 114 -3.92 11.66 -12.12
N ARG A 115 -4.65 11.54 -11.00
CA ARG A 115 -5.87 12.30 -10.72
C ARG A 115 -5.50 13.64 -10.07
N SER A 116 -5.79 14.75 -10.74
CA SER A 116 -5.54 16.10 -10.22
C SER A 116 -6.44 16.47 -9.04
N SER A 117 -7.72 16.09 -9.11
CA SER A 117 -8.70 16.28 -8.04
C SER A 117 -8.70 15.10 -7.07
N THR A 118 -7.94 15.21 -5.99
CA THR A 118 -7.73 14.14 -5.00
C THR A 118 -7.63 14.68 -3.58
N PHE A 119 -8.02 13.89 -2.59
CA PHE A 119 -7.97 14.26 -1.18
C PHE A 119 -6.53 14.44 -0.66
N VAL A 120 -5.54 13.84 -1.31
CA VAL A 120 -4.13 14.02 -0.91
C VAL A 120 -3.61 15.44 -1.14
N ASN A 121 -4.39 16.30 -1.81
CA ASN A 121 -4.07 17.72 -1.92
C ASN A 121 -4.21 18.47 -0.60
N PHE A 122 -4.93 17.92 0.39
CA PHE A 122 -5.21 18.61 1.66
C PHE A 122 -5.17 17.69 2.90
N ALA A 123 -5.04 16.38 2.74
CA ALA A 123 -5.02 15.43 3.86
C ALA A 123 -4.12 14.22 3.59
N ASN A 124 -3.65 13.59 4.65
CA ASN A 124 -3.23 12.18 4.59
C ASN A 124 -4.49 11.33 4.49
N VAL A 125 -4.50 10.31 3.64
CA VAL A 125 -5.67 9.45 3.44
C VAL A 125 -5.31 8.00 3.68
N LEU A 126 -5.96 7.37 4.65
CA LEU A 126 -5.86 5.95 4.94
C LEU A 126 -7.03 5.24 4.27
N TYR A 127 -6.72 4.40 3.28
CA TYR A 127 -7.67 3.51 2.61
C TYR A 127 -7.57 2.09 3.14
#